data_AF-A0A950KKS1-F1
#
_entry.id   AF-A0A950KKS1-F1
#
_cell.length_a   1.000
_cell.length_b   1.000
_cell.length_c   1.000
_cell.angle_alpha   90.00
_cell.angle_beta   90.00
_cell.angle_gamma   90.00
#
_symmetry.space_group_name_H-M   'P 1'
#
loop_
_entity.id
_entity.type
_entity.pdbx_description
1 polymer ?
#
loop_
_entity_poly.entity_id
_entity_poly.type
_entity_poly.pdbx_seq_one_letter_code
_entity_poly.pdbx_strand_id
1 'polypeptide(L)'
;MAFALSLAGCHWTSPQVDNAFPNLRVDVIKSDAPNYTVLVHNNSSDHLQVIIRSTASKSWSPDKSHEERFVLDPQGGNSFPVPINTRQVRVVEARPTRY
;
A
#
# COMPACT_ATOMS: atom_id res chain seq x y z
N MET A 1 -40.46 -3.26 7.69
CA MET A 1 -39.09 -3.80 7.69
C MET A 1 -38.58 -3.72 6.26
N ALA A 2 -37.63 -2.82 5.97
CA ALA A 2 -37.09 -2.66 4.62
C ALA A 2 -35.91 -3.61 4.43
N PHE A 3 -36.05 -4.55 3.49
CA PHE A 3 -34.95 -5.40 3.03
C PHE A 3 -33.99 -4.53 2.21
N ALA A 4 -32.79 -4.27 2.73
CA ALA A 4 -31.71 -3.70 1.96
C ALA A 4 -31.20 -4.78 0.99
N LEU A 5 -31.63 -4.70 -0.27
CA LEU A 5 -31.01 -5.39 -1.39
C LEU A 5 -29.57 -4.89 -1.50
N SER A 6 -28.62 -5.66 -0.98
CA SER A 6 -27.20 -5.42 -1.16
C SER A 6 -26.88 -5.66 -2.64
N LEU A 7 -26.91 -4.58 -3.43
CA LEU A 7 -26.31 -4.55 -4.75
C LEU A 7 -24.84 -4.93 -4.57
N ALA A 8 -24.44 -6.07 -5.14
CA ALA A 8 -23.04 -6.45 -5.30
C ALA A 8 -22.36 -5.50 -6.33
N GLY A 9 -22.31 -4.21 -6.00
CA GLY A 9 -21.41 -3.27 -6.64
C GLY A 9 -20.00 -3.64 -6.19
N CYS A 10 -19.07 -3.73 -7.13
CA CYS A 10 -17.65 -3.95 -6.84
C CYS A 10 -17.18 -2.90 -5.82
N HIS A 11 -17.16 -3.24 -4.54
CA HIS A 11 -16.74 -2.35 -3.47
C HIS A 11 -15.21 -2.35 -3.45
N TRP A 12 -14.61 -1.26 -3.88
CA TRP A 12 -13.18 -1.05 -3.82
C TRP A 12 -12.85 -0.53 -2.43
N THR A 13 -12.09 -1.30 -1.66
CA THR A 13 -11.58 -0.81 -0.37
C THR A 13 -10.24 -0.16 -0.63
N SER A 14 -10.15 1.16 -0.46
CA SER A 14 -8.86 1.86 -0.48
C SER A 14 -7.97 1.29 0.63
N PRO A 15 -6.70 0.94 0.36
CA PRO A 15 -5.80 0.46 1.39
C PRO A 15 -5.58 1.54 2.45
N GLN A 16 -5.38 1.11 3.69
CA GLN A 16 -5.03 2.02 4.77
C GLN A 16 -3.57 2.48 4.57
N VAL A 17 -3.35 3.80 4.60
CA VAL A 17 -2.01 4.38 4.52
C VAL A 17 -1.57 4.75 5.94
N ASP A 18 -0.52 4.09 6.42
CA ASP A 18 0.12 4.37 7.69
C ASP A 18 1.46 5.08 7.43
N ASN A 19 1.43 6.41 7.51
CA ASN A 19 2.60 7.25 7.29
C ASN A 19 3.00 7.92 8.61
N ALA A 20 4.11 7.46 9.19
CA ALA A 20 4.69 8.05 10.39
C ALA A 20 5.56 9.28 10.09
N PHE A 21 5.81 9.61 8.82
CA PHE A 21 6.74 10.66 8.39
C PHE A 21 6.00 11.87 7.82
N PRO A 22 5.96 13.02 8.52
CA PRO A 22 5.21 14.20 8.06
C PRO A 22 5.81 14.84 6.79
N ASN A 23 7.09 14.61 6.51
CA ASN A 23 7.80 15.14 5.34
C ASN A 23 7.63 14.27 4.08
N LEU A 24 6.74 13.29 4.14
CA LEU A 24 6.54 12.31 3.10
C LEU A 24 5.07 12.27 2.73
N ARG A 25 4.80 12.31 1.42
CA ARG A 25 3.44 12.25 0.90
C ARG A 25 3.23 10.90 0.22
N VAL A 26 2.21 10.17 0.66
CA VAL A 26 1.81 8.89 0.06
C VAL A 26 0.43 9.06 -0.52
N ASP A 27 0.30 8.98 -1.83
CA ASP A 27 -0.97 9.00 -2.53
C ASP A 27 -1.23 7.60 -3.13
N VAL A 28 -2.44 7.07 -2.94
CA VAL A 28 -2.84 5.81 -3.57
C VAL A 28 -3.83 6.12 -4.67
N ILE A 29 -3.44 5.88 -5.91
CA ILE A 29 -4.23 6.17 -7.11
C ILE A 29 -4.77 4.86 -7.67
N LYS A 30 -6.03 4.86 -8.06
CA LYS A 30 -6.61 3.78 -8.86
C LYS A 30 -6.17 3.97 -10.31
N SER A 31 -5.38 3.04 -10.83
CA SER A 31 -5.01 3.03 -12.26
C SER A 31 -6.10 2.31 -13.05
N ASP A 32 -5.97 0.99 -13.18
CA ASP A 32 -6.89 0.13 -13.94
C ASP A 32 -7.22 -1.11 -13.13
N ALA A 33 -8.48 -1.55 -13.15
CA ALA A 33 -8.91 -2.77 -12.48
C ALA A 33 -8.00 -3.95 -12.92
N PRO A 34 -7.38 -4.71 -12.00
CA PRO A 34 -7.59 -4.70 -10.55
C PRO A 34 -6.59 -3.86 -9.72
N ASN A 35 -5.57 -3.21 -10.28
CA ASN A 35 -4.43 -2.72 -9.48
C ASN A 35 -4.55 -1.26 -9.01
N TYR A 36 -3.88 -0.94 -7.90
CA TYR A 36 -3.63 0.43 -7.46
C TYR A 36 -2.18 0.82 -7.78
N THR A 37 -1.90 2.11 -7.77
CA THR A 37 -0.55 2.67 -7.84
C THR A 37 -0.32 3.48 -6.58
N VAL A 38 0.71 3.12 -5.82
CA VAL A 38 1.18 3.92 -4.69
C VAL A 38 2.22 4.90 -5.22
N LEU A 39 1.95 6.18 -5.09
CA LEU A 39 2.91 7.25 -5.32
C LEU A 39 3.45 7.70 -3.97
N VAL A 40 4.76 7.78 -3.87
CA VAL A 40 5.45 8.27 -2.69
C VAL A 40 6.38 9.40 -3.07
N HIS A 41 6.09 10.59 -2.57
CA HIS A 41 6.96 11.74 -2.67
C HIS A 41 7.74 11.86 -1.36
N ASN A 42 9.01 11.47 -1.41
CA ASN A 42 9.92 11.64 -0.29
C ASN A 42 10.60 13.00 -0.41
N ASN A 43 10.27 13.95 0.48
CA ASN A 43 10.97 15.24 0.56
C ASN A 43 12.02 15.25 1.68
N SER A 44 12.36 14.08 2.23
CA SER A 44 13.41 13.92 3.21
C SER A 44 14.67 13.31 2.60
N SER A 45 15.82 13.61 3.22
CA SER A 45 17.08 12.91 2.99
C SER A 45 17.13 11.55 3.69
N ASP A 46 16.10 11.21 4.47
CA ASP A 46 16.03 9.95 5.20
C ASP A 46 15.94 8.75 4.25
N HIS A 47 16.64 7.68 4.60
CA HIS A 47 16.54 6.39 3.94
C HIS A 47 15.28 5.68 4.42
N LEU A 48 14.21 5.79 3.64
CA LEU A 48 12.90 5.26 3.98
C LEU A 48 12.53 4.06 3.10
N GLN A 49 11.64 3.23 3.61
CA GLN A 49 11.09 2.07 2.91
C GLN A 49 9.56 2.10 2.98
N VAL A 50 8.92 1.67 1.90
CA VAL A 50 7.49 1.40 1.87
C VAL A 50 7.28 -0.10 2.02
N ILE A 51 6.43 -0.49 2.94
CA ILE A 51 5.94 -1.86 3.13
C ILE A 51 4.51 -1.92 2.63
N ILE A 52 4.27 -2.75 1.61
CA ILE A 52 2.95 -3.02 1.05
C ILE A 52 2.50 -4.38 1.58
N ARG A 53 1.39 -4.40 2.31
CA ARG A 53 0.78 -5.61 2.86
C ARG A 53 -0.44 -6.01 2.04
N SER A 54 -0.30 -7.12 1.33
CA SER A 54 -1.34 -7.69 0.48
C SER A 54 -1.79 -9.05 1.00
N THR A 55 -3.08 -9.36 0.94
CA THR A 55 -3.57 -10.73 1.26
C THR A 55 -3.49 -11.61 0.03
N ALA A 56 -2.83 -12.77 0.09
CA ALA A 56 -2.62 -13.64 -1.09
C ALA A 56 -3.87 -13.82 -1.98
N SER A 57 -3.73 -13.54 -3.28
CA SER A 57 -4.80 -13.47 -4.28
C SER A 57 -5.43 -14.81 -4.67
N LYS A 58 -4.97 -15.94 -4.12
CA LYS A 58 -5.41 -17.29 -4.55
C LYS A 58 -5.93 -18.21 -3.45
N SER A 59 -5.93 -17.77 -2.20
CA SER A 59 -6.57 -18.51 -1.12
C SER A 59 -6.95 -17.52 -0.04
N TRP A 60 -8.21 -17.52 0.37
CA TRP A 60 -8.72 -16.76 1.51
C TRP A 60 -8.11 -17.34 2.79
N SER A 61 -6.80 -17.18 2.96
CA SER A 61 -6.06 -17.47 4.17
C SER A 61 -5.61 -16.12 4.69
N PRO A 62 -6.34 -15.50 5.65
CA PRO A 62 -5.92 -14.25 6.28
C PRO A 62 -4.52 -14.34 6.92
N ASP A 63 -4.04 -15.56 7.16
CA ASP A 63 -2.70 -15.88 7.68
C ASP A 63 -1.56 -15.68 6.67
N LYS A 64 -1.84 -15.66 5.36
CA LYS A 64 -0.82 -15.46 4.31
C LYS A 64 -0.82 -14.02 3.81
N SER A 65 -0.43 -13.11 4.69
CA SER A 65 -0.11 -11.73 4.32
C SER A 65 1.24 -11.71 3.61
N HIS A 66 1.26 -11.20 2.38
CA HIS A 66 2.48 -10.95 1.63
C HIS A 66 2.94 -9.52 1.90
N GLU A 67 4.16 -9.38 2.43
CA GLU A 67 4.79 -8.08 2.62
C GLU A 67 5.80 -7.86 1.50
N GLU A 68 5.62 -6.79 0.74
CA GLU A 68 6.59 -6.33 -0.24
C GLU A 68 7.25 -5.05 0.27
N ARG A 69 8.58 -4.95 0.13
CA ARG A 69 9.35 -3.81 0.63
C ARG A 69 10.05 -3.12 -0.51
N PHE A 70 9.90 -1.80 -0.57
CA PHE A 70 10.53 -0.94 -1.56
C PHE A 70 11.35 0.12 -0.87
N VAL A 71 12.61 0.25 -1.26
CA VAL A 71 13.45 1.37 -0.83
C VAL A 71 13.02 2.61 -1.59
N LEU A 72 12.82 3.70 -0.87
CA LEU A 72 12.49 4.99 -1.47
C LEU A 72 13.77 5.73 -1.82
N ASP A 73 13.80 6.31 -3.01
CA ASP A 73 14.82 7.30 -3.34
C ASP A 73 14.74 8.50 -2.38
N PRO A 74 15.87 8.92 -1.79
CA PRO A 74 15.93 10.16 -1.02
C PRO A 74 15.59 11.34 -1.94
N GLN A 75 14.76 12.27 -1.45
CA GLN A 75 14.41 13.49 -2.20
C GLN A 75 13.85 13.22 -3.61
N GLY A 76 13.10 12.13 -3.76
CA GLY A 76 12.61 11.64 -5.05
C GLY A 76 11.14 11.22 -5.03
N GLY A 77 10.56 11.16 -6.23
CA GLY A 77 9.23 10.59 -6.47
C GLY A 77 9.35 9.11 -6.83
N ASN A 78 8.71 8.24 -6.05
CA ASN A 78 8.69 6.80 -6.27
C ASN A 78 7.26 6.36 -6.61
N SER A 79 7.12 5.40 -7.52
CA SER A 79 5.82 4.85 -7.91
C SER A 79 5.87 3.33 -7.97
N PHE A 80 4.93 2.67 -7.29
CA PHE A 80 4.87 1.21 -7.24
C PHE A 80 3.46 0.72 -7.60
N PRO A 81 3.32 -0.21 -8.55
CA PRO A 81 2.05 -0.89 -8.75
C PRO A 81 1.80 -1.83 -7.56
N VAL A 82 0.60 -1.80 -6.99
CA VAL A 82 0.19 -2.68 -5.89
C VAL A 82 -1.11 -3.41 -6.24
N PRO A 83 -1.25 -4.68 -5.85
CA PRO A 83 -2.42 -5.47 -6.21
C PRO A 83 -3.67 -5.06 -5.42
N ILE A 84 -4.87 -5.36 -5.95
CA ILE A 84 -6.18 -4.95 -5.38
C ILE A 84 -6.40 -5.37 -3.93
N ASN A 85 -5.77 -6.48 -3.56
CA ASN A 85 -5.85 -7.12 -2.27
C ASN A 85 -4.88 -6.50 -1.24
N THR A 86 -4.28 -5.36 -1.57
CA THR A 86 -3.53 -4.55 -0.63
C THR A 86 -4.47 -4.04 0.45
N ARG A 87 -4.16 -4.36 1.71
CA ARG A 87 -4.91 -3.85 2.87
C ARG A 87 -4.26 -2.63 3.48
N GLN A 88 -2.92 -2.60 3.46
CA GLN A 88 -2.16 -1.57 4.15
C GLN A 88 -0.88 -1.22 3.39
N VAL A 89 -0.60 0.07 3.32
CA VAL A 89 0.66 0.65 2.86
C VAL A 89 1.27 1.36 4.05
N ARG A 90 2.45 0.94 4.50
CA ARG A 90 3.14 1.53 5.64
C ARG A 90 4.49 2.08 5.21
N VAL A 91 4.85 3.27 5.65
CA VAL A 91 6.21 3.82 5.48
C VAL A 91 6.99 3.59 6.77
N VAL A 92 8.20 3.07 6.65
CA VAL A 92 9.12 2.78 7.77
C VAL A 92 10.52 3.28 7.43
N GLU A 93 11.36 3.46 8.45
CA GLU A 93 12.79 3.65 8.23
C GLU A 93 13.40 2.40 7.59
N ALA A 94 14.36 2.58 6.69
CA ALA A 94 15.11 1.47 6.13
C ALA A 94 15.85 0.77 7.27
N ARG A 95 15.45 -0.47 7.59
CA ARG A 95 16.20 -1.27 8.56
C ARG A 95 17.58 -1.56 7.95
N PRO A 96 18.69 -1.34 8.67
CA PRO A 96 19.96 -1.88 8.25
C PRO A 96 19.82 -3.39 8.16
N THR A 97 20.07 -3.95 6.98
CA THR A 97 20.13 -5.39 6.77
C THR A 97 21.25 -5.93 7.66
N ARG A 98 20.91 -6.46 8.83
CA ARG A 98 21.87 -7.26 9.62
C ARG A 98 22.14 -8.52 8.81
N TYR A 99 23.28 -8.52 8.10
CA TYR A 99 23.93 -9.73 7.62
C TYR A 99 24.62 -10.44 8.79
#